data_AF-A0AAV4QQQ4-F1
#
_entry.id   AF-A0AAV4QQQ4-F1
#
_cell.length_a   1.000
_cell.length_b   1.000
_cell.length_c   1.000
_cell.angle_alpha   90.00
_cell.angle_beta   90.00
_cell.angle_gamma   90.00
#
_symmetry.space_group_name_H-M   'P 1'
#
loop_
_entity.id
_entity.type
_entity.pdbx_description
1 polymer ?
#
loop_
_entity_poly.entity_id
_entity_poly.type
_entity_poly.pdbx_seq_one_letter_code
_entity_poly.pdbx_strand_id
1 'polypeptide(L)'
;MMKHGYIGEFEIVDDHRAGKIVVNLTGRLNKCGVISPRFDVQLRDLEKWTRNLLPSRQFGFLVLSTSGGIMDHEEARRKHLGGKILGFFF
;
A
#
# COMPACT_ATOMS: atom_id res chain seq x y z
N MET A 1 -3.89 -2.50 -4.27
CA MET A 1 -3.28 -3.66 -4.97
C MET A 1 -3.99 -3.99 -6.29
N MET A 2 -5.33 -4.14 -6.30
CA MET A 2 -6.11 -4.39 -7.53
C MET A 2 -5.93 -3.29 -8.59
N LYS A 3 -6.01 -2.00 -8.18
CA LYS A 3 -5.77 -0.83 -9.07
C LYS A 3 -4.41 -0.87 -9.79
N HIS A 4 -3.39 -1.45 -9.16
CA HIS A 4 -2.04 -1.58 -9.73
C HIS A 4 -1.78 -2.96 -10.37
N GLY A 5 -2.81 -3.83 -10.45
CA GLY A 5 -2.72 -5.12 -11.15
C GLY A 5 -1.95 -6.24 -10.44
N TYR A 6 -1.69 -6.13 -9.13
CA TYR A 6 -0.98 -7.18 -8.36
C TYR A 6 -1.89 -8.33 -7.90
N ILE A 7 -3.18 -8.05 -7.74
CA ILE A 7 -4.22 -9.03 -7.43
C ILE A 7 -5.30 -8.91 -8.49
N GLY A 8 -5.99 -10.01 -8.77
CA GLY A 8 -7.15 -10.04 -9.65
C GLY A 8 -8.40 -9.59 -8.91
N GLU A 9 -9.54 -10.13 -9.35
CA GLU A 9 -10.82 -9.93 -8.68
C GLU A 9 -10.80 -10.53 -7.26
N PHE A 10 -11.58 -9.92 -6.38
CA PHE A 10 -11.78 -10.42 -5.03
C PHE A 10 -13.27 -10.43 -4.72
N GLU A 11 -13.70 -11.41 -3.95
CA GLU A 11 -15.07 -11.58 -3.53
C GLU A 11 -15.16 -11.40 -2.02
N ILE A 12 -16.18 -10.68 -1.57
CA ILE A 12 -16.51 -10.54 -0.15
C ILE A 12 -17.66 -11.49 0.13
N VAL A 13 -17.40 -12.49 0.97
CA VAL A 13 -18.40 -13.47 1.42
C VAL A 13 -18.88 -13.05 2.80
N ASP A 14 -20.18 -12.78 2.93
CA ASP A 14 -20.80 -12.47 4.21
C ASP A 14 -21.11 -13.75 4.98
N ASP A 15 -20.46 -13.93 6.13
CA ASP A 15 -20.67 -15.04 7.06
C ASP A 15 -21.55 -14.65 8.26
N HIS A 16 -22.22 -13.49 8.20
CA HIS A 16 -22.95 -12.85 9.30
C HIS A 16 -22.08 -12.62 10.55
N ARG A 17 -20.74 -12.61 10.41
CA ARG A 17 -19.77 -12.30 11.47
C ARG A 17 -18.89 -11.13 11.04
N ALA A 18 -17.63 -11.39 10.71
CA ALA A 18 -16.65 -10.39 10.30
C ALA A 18 -16.44 -10.35 8.78
N GLY A 19 -17.08 -11.27 8.04
CA GLY A 19 -16.87 -11.47 6.62
C GLY A 19 -15.60 -12.23 6.30
N LYS A 20 -15.54 -12.76 5.09
CA LYS A 20 -14.34 -13.38 4.50
C LYS A 20 -14.07 -12.74 3.16
N ILE A 21 -12.79 -12.60 2.81
CA ILE A 21 -12.38 -12.06 1.52
C ILE A 21 -11.62 -13.15 0.77
N VAL A 22 -12.15 -13.56 -0.37
CA VAL A 22 -11.48 -14.50 -1.28
C VAL A 22 -10.78 -13.66 -2.35
N VAL A 23 -9.46 -13.79 -2.46
CA VAL A 23 -8.66 -12.99 -3.39
C VAL A 23 -8.07 -13.89 -4.46
N ASN A 24 -8.28 -13.55 -5.73
CA ASN A 24 -7.61 -14.23 -6.84
C ASN A 24 -6.21 -13.67 -7.07
N LEU A 25 -5.18 -14.53 -6.98
CA LEU A 25 -3.78 -14.15 -7.16
C LEU A 25 -3.35 -14.40 -8.61
N THR A 26 -2.85 -13.36 -9.27
CA THR A 26 -2.39 -13.43 -10.68
C THR A 26 -0.93 -13.89 -10.82
N GLY A 27 -0.24 -14.16 -9.71
CA GLY A 27 1.19 -14.53 -9.68
C GLY A 27 2.18 -13.37 -9.83
N ARG A 28 1.72 -12.11 -9.88
CA ARG A 28 2.58 -10.92 -10.00
C ARG A 28 3.10 -10.36 -8.66
N LEU A 29 2.57 -10.83 -7.54
CA LEU A 29 2.92 -10.33 -6.21
C LEU A 29 4.18 -11.04 -5.71
N ASN A 30 5.25 -10.27 -5.47
CA ASN A 30 6.47 -10.80 -4.89
C ASN A 30 6.40 -10.80 -3.36
N LYS A 31 6.03 -9.65 -2.79
CA LYS A 31 5.91 -9.46 -1.34
C LYS A 31 4.96 -8.32 -1.01
N CYS A 32 4.05 -8.56 -0.08
CA CYS A 32 3.32 -7.51 0.62
C CYS A 32 3.61 -7.59 2.12
N GLY A 33 3.62 -6.44 2.79
CA GLY A 33 3.94 -6.36 4.21
C GLY A 33 3.32 -5.14 4.87
N VAL A 34 2.99 -5.29 6.15
CA VAL A 34 2.54 -4.20 7.02
C VAL A 34 3.73 -3.63 7.78
N ILE A 35 3.71 -2.33 8.05
CA ILE A 35 4.70 -1.68 8.92
C ILE A 35 4.02 -1.37 10.25
N SER A 36 4.59 -1.92 11.32
CA SER A 36 4.13 -1.70 12.69
C SER A 36 5.33 -1.34 13.57
N PRO A 37 5.28 -0.24 14.35
CA PRO A 37 4.17 0.72 14.46
C PRO A 37 3.99 1.59 13.21
N ARG A 38 2.80 2.19 13.05
CA ARG A 38 2.49 3.09 11.94
C ARG A 38 3.13 4.46 12.18
N PHE A 39 4.36 4.63 11.69
CA PHE A 39 5.14 5.86 11.82
C PHE A 39 4.51 7.02 11.03
N ASP A 40 4.60 8.22 11.59
CA ASP A 40 4.30 9.47 10.89
C ASP A 40 5.43 9.80 9.91
N VAL A 41 5.07 10.03 8.66
CA VAL A 41 5.99 10.27 7.54
C VAL A 41 5.64 11.61 6.89
N GLN A 42 6.59 12.53 6.91
CA GLN A 42 6.50 13.79 6.18
C GLN A 42 6.90 13.60 4.72
N LEU A 43 6.47 14.52 3.85
CA LEU A 43 6.76 14.46 2.41
C LEU A 43 8.26 14.42 2.09
N ARG A 44 9.09 15.07 2.92
CA ARG A 44 10.56 15.05 2.80
C ARG A 44 11.18 13.68 3.12
N ASP A 45 10.56 12.93 4.03
CA ASP A 45 11.08 11.65 4.51
C ASP A 45 10.63 10.47 3.65
N LEU A 46 9.63 10.67 2.78
CA LEU A 46 9.11 9.66 1.86
C LEU A 46 10.21 8.98 1.04
N GLU A 47 11.17 9.74 0.52
CA GLU A 47 12.24 9.21 -0.32
C GLU A 47 13.17 8.26 0.45
N LYS A 48 13.41 8.53 1.74
CA LYS A 48 14.15 7.64 2.63
C LYS A 48 13.42 6.31 2.81
N TRP A 49 12.10 6.36 3.02
CA TRP A 49 11.27 5.17 3.18
C TRP A 49 11.17 4.34 1.90
N THR A 50 10.95 4.99 0.75
CA THR A 50 10.94 4.34 -0.57
C THR A 50 12.24 3.59 -0.83
N ARG A 51 13.40 4.22 -0.58
CA ARG A 51 14.71 3.58 -0.78
C ARG A 51 14.97 2.40 0.15
N ASN A 52 14.47 2.45 1.37
CA ASN A 52 14.72 1.42 2.37
C ASN A 52 13.80 0.20 2.20
N LEU A 53 12.57 0.40 1.71
CA LEU A 53 11.54 -0.63 1.68
C LEU A 53 11.29 -1.22 0.30
N LEU A 54 11.44 -0.42 -0.76
CA LEU A 54 11.21 -0.89 -2.11
C LEU A 54 12.51 -1.41 -2.75
N PRO A 55 12.44 -2.48 -3.54
CA PRO A 55 13.61 -3.07 -4.19
C PRO A 55 14.21 -2.16 -5.29
N SER A 56 13.41 -1.27 -5.88
CA SER A 56 13.85 -0.34 -6.92
C SER A 56 13.02 0.95 -6.88
N ARG A 57 13.53 2.04 -7.48
CA ARG A 57 12.78 3.30 -7.64
C ARG A 57 11.65 3.20 -8.66
N GLN A 58 11.72 2.23 -9.56
CA GLN A 58 10.73 2.02 -10.63
C GLN A 58 9.67 0.97 -10.26
N PHE A 59 9.84 0.27 -9.13
CA PHE A 59 9.04 -0.90 -8.81
C PHE A 59 8.64 -0.95 -7.34
N GLY A 60 7.35 -1.20 -7.13
CA GLY A 60 6.73 -1.29 -5.82
C GLY A 60 6.00 -0.02 -5.39
N PHE A 61 5.12 -0.19 -4.41
CA PHE A 61 4.29 0.87 -3.90
C PHE A 61 4.32 0.88 -2.37
N LEU A 62 4.54 2.06 -1.82
CA LEU A 62 4.34 2.34 -0.41
C LEU A 62 2.94 2.90 -0.20
N VAL A 63 2.21 2.36 0.78
CA VAL A 63 0.84 2.74 1.11
C VAL A 63 0.85 3.62 2.36
N LEU A 64 0.19 4.78 2.26
CA LEU A 64 0.10 5.78 3.32
C LEU A 64 -1.37 6.08 3.63
N SER A 65 -1.66 6.28 4.91
CA SER A 65 -2.90 6.90 5.37
C SER A 65 -2.67 8.40 5.50
N THR A 66 -3.28 9.20 4.63
CA THR A 66 -3.18 10.67 4.65
C THR A 66 -4.54 11.28 5.02
N SER A 67 -4.60 12.60 5.19
CA SER A 67 -5.87 13.32 5.38
C SER A 67 -6.83 13.18 4.18
N GLY A 68 -6.31 12.91 2.99
CA GLY A 68 -7.10 12.66 1.78
C GLY A 68 -7.49 11.20 1.56
N GLY A 69 -7.30 10.34 2.57
CA GLY A 69 -7.55 8.91 2.51
C GLY A 69 -6.28 8.05 2.34
N ILE A 70 -6.50 6.75 2.10
CA ILE A 70 -5.43 5.78 1.84
C ILE A 70 -5.00 5.89 0.39
N MET A 71 -3.73 6.16 0.16
CA MET A 71 -3.15 6.32 -1.18
C MET A 71 -1.72 5.81 -1.23
N ASP A 72 -1.19 5.65 -2.44
CA ASP A 72 0.21 5.32 -2.64
C ASP A 72 1.11 6.56 -2.50
N HIS A 73 2.40 6.32 -2.33
CA HIS A 73 3.40 7.38 -2.21
C HIS A 73 3.56 8.30 -3.43
N GLU A 74 3.23 7.85 -4.64
CA GLU A 74 3.27 8.73 -5.82
C GLU A 74 2.09 9.69 -5.81
N GLU A 75 0.88 9.20 -5.52
CA GLU A 75 -0.32 10.02 -5.33
C GLU A 75 -0.14 11.00 -4.18
N ALA A 76 0.43 10.57 -3.06
CA ALA A 76 0.73 11.43 -1.93
C ALA A 76 1.72 12.55 -2.31
N ARG A 77 2.75 12.23 -3.11
CA ARG A 77 3.72 13.22 -3.61
C ARG A 77 3.06 14.21 -4.57
N ARG A 78 2.20 13.76 -5.49
CA ARG A 78 1.44 14.64 -6.40
C ARG A 78 0.50 15.59 -5.66
N LYS A 79 -0.14 15.12 -4.59
CA LYS A 79 -1.05 15.92 -3.76
C LYS A 79 -0.34 16.72 -2.67
N HIS A 80 0.98 16.62 -2.55
CA HIS A 80 1.78 17.23 -1.48
C HIS A 80 1.30 16.88 -0.06
N LEU A 81 0.86 15.64 0.14
CA LEU A 81 0.34 15.16 1.43
C LEU A 81 1.36 14.24 2.13
N GLY A 82 1.53 14.44 3.42
CA GLY A 82 2.16 13.48 4.34
C GLY A 82 1.11 12.59 5.01
N GLY A 83 1.55 11.67 5.85
CA GLY A 83 0.63 10.78 6.55
C GLY A 83 1.32 9.71 7.37
N LYS A 84 0.58 8.66 7.73
CA LYS A 84 1.10 7.49 8.44
C LYS A 84 1.37 6.35 7.48
N ILE A 85 2.52 5.70 7.62
CA ILE A 85 2.88 4.54 6.81
C ILE A 85 2.03 3.33 7.24
N LEU A 86 1.39 2.66 6.28
CA LEU A 86 0.60 1.46 6.53
C LEU A 86 1.39 0.20 6.17
N GLY A 87 2.05 0.22 5.02
CA GLY A 87 2.75 -0.94 4.51
C GLY A 87 3.28 -0.73 3.11
N PHE A 88 3.74 -1.81 2.50
CA PHE A 88 4.29 -1.83 1.15
C PHE A 88 3.86 -3.08 0.41
N PHE A 89 3.89 -3.01 -0.91
CA PHE A 89 3.78 -4.18 -1.78
C PHE A 89 4.56 -3.99 -3.07
N PHE A 90 5.09 -5.09 -3.57
CA PHE A 90 5.79 -5.20 -4.85
C PHE A 90 5.85 -6.68 -5.27
#